data_AF-A0A7Y5MG14-F1
#
_entry.id   AF-A0A7Y5MG14-F1
#
_cell.length_a   1.000
_cell.length_b   1.000
_cell.length_c   1.000
_cell.angle_alpha   90.00
_cell.angle_beta   90.00
_cell.angle_gamma   90.00
#
_symmetry.space_group_name_H-M   'P 1'
#
loop_
_entity.id
_entity.type
_entity.pdbx_description
1 polymer ?
#
loop_
_entity_poly.entity_id
_entity_poly.type
_entity_poly.pdbx_seq_one_letter_code
_entity_poly.pdbx_strand_id
1 'polypeptide(L)'
;MKLIILILSFFLIASGQEPIDDVMESAAASEEESVIREAADQLEELRRSPVNVTRPSYGDLLRIPFISPMLAESIILFTDTVKVEDIAQLNDAALMTPEMFERIAPFITVAPRVSASSVLIPQRFELRSRVEGRRQTTQGFLDSRYDGTPFSEYQRIEIEGGTYRALFLRERDPGESTTRAFAAGSVQFSKLPLLDRVVAGTFSVSSAQGLILARSMSASKGSDAAGQAVRRSSGVTSTVSADEFRYFNGGGFRTSVGPFALSGFASFRRLPASVDSSGTVTSFYTSGLFRNGSELQRRDRTAERTIGSILEYRPLPSALITLNAVQVRYERPIRTTSLSADPTRPLTAASIGWDLPVSGLRFFGEAAGNGPQQIATAAGLLIPVGQRFSMVYHHRSMPARFRSPFGRPFAERTPGVGEHGDYLGMEFTLGRTRFSAFVDQFRFPAAAPELPSSGIESFIGTEIPLSRGTKAQLQYRHRSVNGPVPLTSEKIRAGFSAAVNSTLTILHRIERVTVHSGQGTATEYGILAFSELRYRQRDDALMVRTRLIWFDAPSYASRLYQYETDVPGNVSNPPLYGSGFRWYVVLRWNVADGCWLSGKYGETMKLHETSLGSGDDMISGAVDGRFAVQLDFLL
;
A
#
# COMPACT_ATOMS: atom_id res chain seq x y z
N MET A 1 18.34 20.29 -29.90
CA MET A 1 19.33 19.18 -29.87
C MET A 1 20.76 19.60 -29.49
N LYS A 2 20.98 20.78 -28.86
CA LYS A 2 22.28 21.20 -28.29
C LYS A 2 22.21 21.54 -26.78
N LEU A 3 21.07 21.30 -26.13
CA LEU A 3 20.86 21.53 -24.69
C LEU A 3 20.77 20.21 -23.88
N ILE A 4 20.94 19.05 -24.53
CA ILE A 4 20.82 17.71 -23.92
C ILE A 4 22.20 17.08 -23.64
N ILE A 5 23.29 17.69 -24.13
CA ILE A 5 24.65 17.11 -24.06
C ILE A 5 25.51 17.72 -22.92
N LEU A 6 25.01 18.72 -22.17
CA LEU A 6 25.80 19.44 -21.16
C LEU A 6 25.43 19.13 -19.69
N ILE A 7 24.88 17.94 -19.40
CA ILE A 7 24.57 17.50 -18.01
C ILE A 7 25.39 16.24 -17.62
N LEU A 8 26.35 15.83 -18.44
CA LEU A 8 27.23 14.68 -18.20
C LEU A 8 28.66 15.11 -17.88
N SER A 9 28.90 15.57 -16.66
CA SER A 9 30.25 15.60 -16.08
C SER A 9 30.25 15.49 -14.56
N PHE A 10 30.77 14.34 -14.12
CA PHE A 10 31.46 14.03 -12.85
C PHE A 10 31.08 14.80 -11.57
N PHE A 11 30.41 14.11 -10.65
CA PHE A 11 30.71 14.12 -9.21
C PHE A 11 30.44 12.72 -8.62
N LEU A 12 31.46 12.12 -8.00
CA LEU A 12 31.33 11.02 -7.03
C LEU A 12 31.32 11.66 -5.64
N ILE A 13 30.33 11.36 -4.78
CA ILE A 13 30.45 11.05 -3.33
C ILE A 13 29.05 10.84 -2.68
N ALA A 14 28.99 9.80 -1.86
CA ALA A 14 27.88 9.08 -1.22
C ALA A 14 26.77 9.83 -0.42
N SER A 15 25.55 9.26 -0.54
CA SER A 15 24.45 9.10 0.43
C SER A 15 23.28 8.33 -0.24
N GLY A 16 22.78 7.26 0.38
CA GLY A 16 21.82 6.32 -0.24
C GLY A 16 20.41 6.90 -0.46
N GLN A 17 19.66 6.31 -1.40
CA GLN A 17 18.22 6.57 -1.53
C GLN A 17 17.46 6.09 -0.29
N GLU A 18 16.33 6.73 0.02
CA GLU A 18 15.45 6.26 1.09
C GLU A 18 14.78 4.93 0.70
N PRO A 19 14.91 3.88 1.51
CA PRO A 19 14.30 2.57 1.26
C PRO A 19 12.78 2.64 0.97
N ILE A 20 12.09 3.62 1.54
CA ILE A 20 10.64 3.83 1.38
C ILE A 20 10.24 4.12 -0.05
N ASP A 21 11.03 4.89 -0.80
CA ASP A 21 10.63 5.28 -2.15
C ASP A 21 10.50 4.05 -3.06
N ASP A 22 11.32 3.01 -2.85
CA ASP A 22 11.23 1.76 -3.60
C ASP A 22 9.91 1.01 -3.32
N VAL A 23 9.46 1.00 -2.05
CA VAL A 23 8.19 0.36 -1.66
C VAL A 23 7.01 1.14 -2.23
N MET A 24 7.07 2.47 -2.16
CA MET A 24 6.03 3.36 -2.68
C MET A 24 5.94 3.29 -4.21
N GLU A 25 7.07 3.23 -4.92
CA GLU A 25 7.10 3.00 -6.36
C GLU A 25 6.56 1.61 -6.72
N SER A 26 6.89 0.58 -5.93
CA SER A 26 6.32 -0.75 -6.13
C SER A 26 4.82 -0.77 -5.90
N ALA A 27 4.29 -0.01 -4.93
CA ALA A 27 2.85 0.12 -4.71
C ALA A 27 2.18 0.95 -5.81
N ALA A 28 2.85 1.99 -6.32
CA ALA A 28 2.37 2.82 -7.42
C ALA A 28 2.24 2.06 -8.75
N ALA A 29 2.92 0.92 -8.89
CA ALA A 29 2.75 0.03 -10.03
C ALA A 29 1.33 -0.58 -10.14
N SER A 30 0.54 -0.57 -9.07
CA SER A 30 -0.86 -1.03 -9.08
C SER A 30 -1.79 -0.04 -9.80
N GLU A 31 -1.35 1.20 -9.98
CA GLU A 31 -2.16 2.34 -10.44
C GLU A 31 -3.37 2.67 -9.53
N GLU A 32 -3.59 1.92 -8.44
CA GLU A 32 -4.69 2.13 -7.49
C GLU A 32 -4.23 3.00 -6.32
N GLU A 33 -4.74 4.24 -6.23
CA GLU A 33 -4.36 5.17 -5.15
C GLU A 33 -4.59 4.58 -3.75
N SER A 34 -5.65 3.79 -3.56
CA SER A 34 -5.94 3.10 -2.30
C SER A 34 -4.84 2.14 -1.85
N VAL A 35 -4.17 1.45 -2.78
CA VAL A 35 -3.06 0.52 -2.47
C VAL A 35 -1.83 1.32 -2.06
N ILE A 36 -1.57 2.43 -2.74
CA ILE A 36 -0.43 3.31 -2.45
C ILE A 36 -0.61 3.99 -1.10
N ARG A 37 -1.82 4.47 -0.80
CA ARG A 37 -2.16 5.10 0.48
C ARG A 37 -2.01 4.14 1.64
N GLU A 38 -2.47 2.89 1.48
CA GLU A 38 -2.25 1.89 2.53
C GLU A 38 -0.77 1.52 2.70
N ALA A 39 0.01 1.44 1.61
CA ALA A 39 1.46 1.23 1.71
C ALA A 39 2.12 2.35 2.53
N ALA A 40 1.74 3.61 2.28
CA ALA A 40 2.21 4.75 3.05
C ALA A 40 1.79 4.66 4.53
N ASP A 41 0.52 4.38 4.82
CA ASP A 41 -0.01 4.24 6.17
C ASP A 41 0.73 3.15 6.96
N GLN A 42 1.03 2.00 6.33
CA GLN A 42 1.77 0.91 6.96
C GLN A 42 3.24 1.25 7.21
N LEU A 43 3.92 1.86 6.24
CA LEU A 43 5.30 2.30 6.40
C LEU A 43 5.43 3.35 7.49
N GLU A 44 4.47 4.27 7.55
CA GLU A 44 4.39 5.26 8.62
C GLU A 44 4.12 4.61 9.98
N GLU A 45 3.21 3.62 10.04
CA GLU A 45 2.96 2.85 11.25
C GLU A 45 4.23 2.13 11.75
N LEU A 46 5.02 1.52 10.85
CA LEU A 46 6.28 0.84 11.19
C LEU A 46 7.38 1.81 11.63
N ARG A 47 7.49 2.99 11.02
CA ARG A 47 8.45 4.03 11.46
C ARG A 47 8.08 4.58 12.82
N ARG A 48 6.79 4.80 13.05
CA ARG A 48 6.30 5.32 14.33
C ARG A 48 6.48 4.27 15.41
N SER A 49 6.01 3.04 15.20
CA SER A 49 6.12 1.94 16.16
C SER A 49 7.04 0.83 15.60
N PRO A 50 8.37 1.01 15.65
CA PRO A 50 9.32 0.04 15.12
C PRO A 50 9.23 -1.29 15.86
N VAL A 51 9.56 -2.38 15.17
CA VAL A 51 9.52 -3.74 15.73
C VAL A 51 10.67 -3.91 16.72
N ASN A 52 10.34 -4.36 17.93
CA ASN A 52 11.36 -4.71 18.91
C ASN A 52 12.04 -6.03 18.52
N VAL A 53 13.34 -5.97 18.23
CA VAL A 53 14.13 -7.11 17.73
C VAL A 53 14.80 -7.92 18.84
N THR A 54 14.55 -7.65 20.12
CA THR A 54 15.14 -8.45 21.21
C THR A 54 14.55 -9.84 21.32
N ARG A 55 13.24 -9.97 21.05
CA ARG A 55 12.49 -11.24 20.94
C ARG A 55 11.34 -11.05 19.96
N PRO A 56 11.64 -10.83 18.67
CA PRO A 56 10.62 -10.52 17.69
C PRO A 56 9.81 -11.79 17.39
N SER A 57 8.50 -11.65 17.17
CA SER A 57 7.76 -12.75 16.57
C SER A 57 8.08 -12.83 15.07
N TYR A 58 7.97 -14.04 14.51
CA TYR A 58 8.09 -14.25 13.07
C TYR A 58 7.16 -13.34 12.26
N GLY A 59 5.91 -13.18 12.71
CA GLY A 59 4.94 -12.28 12.09
C GLY A 59 5.34 -10.81 12.18
N ASP A 60 5.93 -10.37 13.29
CA ASP A 60 6.38 -8.97 13.43
C ASP A 60 7.50 -8.63 12.45
N LEU A 61 8.48 -9.52 12.27
CA LEU A 61 9.57 -9.31 11.30
C LEU A 61 9.03 -9.29 9.87
N LEU A 62 8.10 -10.19 9.54
CA LEU A 62 7.49 -10.21 8.22
C LEU A 62 6.66 -8.96 7.91
N ARG A 63 6.26 -8.15 8.89
CA ARG A 63 5.60 -6.86 8.60
C ARG A 63 6.57 -5.86 7.97
N ILE A 64 7.86 -5.92 8.30
CA ILE A 64 8.87 -4.98 7.80
C ILE A 64 9.13 -5.27 6.32
N PRO A 65 9.01 -4.28 5.42
CA PRO A 65 9.41 -4.43 4.03
C PRO A 65 10.85 -4.95 3.92
N PHE A 66 11.19 -5.66 2.85
CA PHE A 66 12.54 -6.19 2.61
C PHE A 66 12.99 -7.35 3.50
N ILE A 67 12.34 -7.61 4.64
CA ILE A 67 12.58 -8.83 5.39
C ILE A 67 11.96 -10.01 4.65
N SER A 68 12.83 -10.87 4.13
CA SER A 68 12.43 -12.13 3.53
C SER A 68 12.10 -13.16 4.62
N PRO A 69 11.31 -14.20 4.30
CA PRO A 69 11.01 -15.25 5.25
C PRO A 69 12.23 -15.92 5.90
N MET A 70 13.33 -16.09 5.16
CA MET A 70 14.58 -16.62 5.70
C MET A 70 15.32 -15.61 6.57
N LEU A 71 15.33 -14.34 6.17
CA LEU A 71 15.98 -13.30 6.96
C LEU A 71 15.29 -13.18 8.32
N ALA A 72 13.96 -13.29 8.35
CA ALA A 72 13.20 -13.35 9.60
C ALA A 72 13.62 -14.55 10.48
N GLU A 73 13.72 -15.76 9.91
CA GLU A 73 14.21 -16.94 10.64
C GLU A 73 15.62 -16.74 11.19
N SER A 74 16.51 -16.16 10.38
CA SER A 74 17.89 -15.90 10.76
C SER A 74 18.01 -14.86 11.87
N ILE A 75 17.22 -13.78 11.81
CA ILE A 75 17.14 -12.80 12.89
C ILE A 75 16.64 -13.47 14.17
N ILE A 76 15.58 -14.28 14.11
CA ILE A 76 15.06 -14.99 15.30
C ILE A 76 16.14 -15.89 15.90
N LEU A 77 16.78 -16.73 15.08
CA LEU A 77 17.85 -17.62 15.52
C LEU A 77 19.00 -16.84 16.17
N PHE A 78 19.38 -15.71 15.59
CA PHE A 78 20.39 -14.82 16.16
C PHE A 78 19.94 -14.26 17.50
N THR A 79 18.70 -13.77 17.62
CA THR A 79 18.18 -13.17 18.86
C THR A 79 17.90 -14.18 19.97
N ASP A 80 17.67 -15.46 19.62
CA ASP A 80 17.54 -16.56 20.57
C ASP A 80 18.89 -16.98 21.16
N THR A 81 19.98 -16.72 20.44
CA THR A 81 21.36 -17.11 20.83
C THR A 81 22.16 -15.94 21.40
N VAL A 82 21.92 -14.72 20.92
CA VAL A 82 22.62 -13.49 21.28
C VAL A 82 21.64 -12.52 21.91
N LYS A 83 21.99 -12.00 23.10
CA LYS A 83 21.26 -10.90 23.71
C LYS A 83 21.54 -9.61 22.92
N VAL A 84 20.56 -9.18 22.13
CA VAL A 84 20.65 -7.94 21.34
C VAL A 84 20.39 -6.74 22.24
N GLU A 85 21.39 -5.87 22.38
CA GLU A 85 21.37 -4.60 23.12
C GLU A 85 21.45 -3.38 22.18
N ASP A 86 21.97 -3.57 20.97
CA ASP A 86 22.02 -2.58 19.90
C ASP A 86 21.53 -3.21 18.59
N ILE A 87 20.68 -2.49 17.84
CA ILE A 87 20.22 -2.94 16.52
C ILE A 87 21.39 -3.24 15.58
N ALA A 88 22.53 -2.55 15.73
CA ALA A 88 23.71 -2.75 14.90
C ALA A 88 24.27 -4.18 14.98
N GLN A 89 24.06 -4.88 16.10
CA GLN A 89 24.47 -6.29 16.27
C GLN A 89 23.75 -7.23 15.29
N LEU A 90 22.59 -6.84 14.74
CA LEU A 90 21.91 -7.64 13.72
C LEU A 90 22.71 -7.75 12.41
N ASN A 91 23.74 -6.93 12.19
CA ASN A 91 24.68 -7.14 11.07
C ASN A 91 25.41 -8.49 11.16
N ASP A 92 25.51 -9.07 12.36
CA ASP A 92 26.12 -10.38 12.59
C ASP A 92 25.13 -11.53 12.41
N ALA A 93 23.82 -11.25 12.28
CA ALA A 93 22.84 -12.26 11.97
C ALA A 93 23.14 -12.86 10.59
N ALA A 94 23.04 -14.19 10.47
CA ALA A 94 23.25 -14.85 9.20
C ALA A 94 22.27 -14.27 8.15
N LEU A 95 22.65 -14.25 6.88
CA LEU A 95 21.84 -13.65 5.81
C LEU A 95 21.63 -12.13 5.90
N MET A 96 22.07 -11.42 6.94
CA MET A 96 22.03 -9.95 6.95
C MET A 96 23.19 -9.39 6.09
N THR A 97 22.88 -8.47 5.18
CA THR A 97 23.90 -7.66 4.50
C THR A 97 23.83 -6.22 5.00
N PRO A 98 24.92 -5.44 4.92
CA PRO A 98 24.89 -4.03 5.32
C PRO A 98 23.80 -3.23 4.60
N GLU A 99 23.60 -3.52 3.30
CA GLU A 99 22.55 -2.91 2.48
C GLU A 99 21.14 -3.26 2.98
N MET A 100 20.91 -4.51 3.38
CA MET A 100 19.62 -4.91 3.97
C MET A 100 19.42 -4.30 5.34
N PHE A 101 20.47 -4.24 6.17
CA PHE A 101 20.42 -3.61 7.49
C PHE A 101 20.02 -2.13 7.37
N GLU A 102 20.66 -1.37 6.47
CA GLU A 102 20.30 0.03 6.19
C GLU A 102 18.82 0.19 5.79
N ARG A 103 18.26 -0.78 5.06
CA ARG A 103 16.85 -0.75 4.64
C ARG A 103 15.87 -1.05 5.76
N ILE A 104 16.21 -1.93 6.70
CA ILE A 104 15.32 -2.33 7.79
C ILE A 104 15.50 -1.51 9.07
N ALA A 105 16.67 -0.90 9.27
CA ALA A 105 17.03 -0.12 10.46
C ALA A 105 15.97 0.91 10.88
N PRO A 106 15.32 1.65 9.95
CA PRO A 106 14.26 2.61 10.31
C PRO A 106 12.99 1.98 10.92
N PHE A 107 12.85 0.65 10.86
CA PHE A 107 11.64 -0.08 11.26
C PHE A 107 11.89 -1.05 12.43
N ILE A 108 13.08 -1.03 13.02
CA ILE A 108 13.48 -1.90 14.13
C ILE A 108 14.01 -1.10 15.32
N THR A 109 13.90 -1.65 16.51
CA THR A 109 14.41 -1.03 17.73
C THR A 109 14.88 -2.06 18.75
N VAL A 110 15.85 -1.68 19.59
CA VAL A 110 16.17 -2.34 20.84
C VAL A 110 15.67 -1.46 21.97
N ALA A 111 14.35 -1.47 22.20
CA ALA A 111 13.77 -0.75 23.32
C ALA A 111 13.76 -1.65 24.57
N PRO A 112 14.20 -1.16 25.75
CA PRO A 112 14.10 -1.91 26.99
C PRO A 112 12.62 -2.16 27.33
N ARG A 113 12.31 -3.32 27.89
CA ARG A 113 10.97 -3.61 28.43
C ARG A 113 10.61 -2.51 29.43
N VAL A 114 9.67 -1.64 29.07
CA VAL A 114 9.04 -0.73 30.02
C VAL A 114 8.45 -1.57 31.16
N SER A 115 8.91 -1.32 32.39
CA SER A 115 8.37 -1.92 33.61
C SER A 115 6.87 -1.64 33.70
N ALA A 116 6.08 -2.66 34.06
CA ALA A 116 4.62 -2.60 34.18
C ALA A 116 4.10 -1.64 35.28
N SER A 117 4.95 -0.76 35.82
CA SER A 117 4.65 0.10 36.98
C SER A 117 4.14 1.51 36.62
N SER A 118 4.13 1.91 35.34
CA SER A 118 3.52 3.18 34.88
C SER A 118 2.51 2.96 33.74
N VAL A 119 1.47 2.15 34.04
CA VAL A 119 0.47 1.66 33.07
C VAL A 119 -0.34 2.75 32.37
N LEU A 120 -0.52 3.93 33.00
CA LEU A 120 -1.45 4.96 32.52
C LEU A 120 -0.81 6.27 32.05
N ILE A 121 0.49 6.47 32.28
CA ILE A 121 1.16 7.72 31.87
C ILE A 121 1.44 7.63 30.36
N PRO A 122 0.96 8.60 29.54
CA PRO A 122 1.36 8.71 28.15
C PRO A 122 2.88 8.81 28.04
N GLN A 123 3.49 7.91 27.27
CA GLN A 123 4.93 7.91 27.00
C GLN A 123 5.25 8.58 25.68
N ARG A 124 4.24 8.69 24.81
CA ARG A 124 4.34 9.37 23.53
C ARG A 124 3.02 10.04 23.20
N PHE A 125 3.10 11.25 22.70
CA PHE A 125 1.98 11.99 22.15
C PHE A 125 2.36 12.51 20.77
N GLU A 126 1.52 12.20 19.77
CA GLU A 126 1.67 12.70 18.42
C GLU A 126 0.40 13.43 17.97
N LEU A 127 0.59 14.62 17.41
CA LEU A 127 -0.44 15.39 16.75
C LEU A 127 0.03 15.71 15.33
N ARG A 128 -0.82 15.42 14.35
CA ARG A 128 -0.67 15.90 12.97
C ARG A 128 -1.87 16.74 12.60
N SER A 129 -1.59 17.94 12.11
CA SER A 129 -2.58 18.84 11.52
C SER A 129 -2.13 19.19 10.10
N ARG A 130 -2.99 18.96 9.11
CA ARG A 130 -2.71 19.26 7.70
C ARG A 130 -3.88 19.98 7.05
N VAL A 131 -3.54 20.93 6.18
CA VAL A 131 -4.48 21.62 5.30
C VAL A 131 -3.97 21.49 3.87
N GLU A 132 -4.85 21.11 2.95
CA GLU A 132 -4.54 20.99 1.53
C GLU A 132 -5.54 21.79 0.70
N GLY A 133 -5.10 22.24 -0.47
CA GLY A 133 -5.96 23.00 -1.36
C GLY A 133 -5.46 23.07 -2.79
N ARG A 134 -6.34 23.58 -3.64
CA ARG A 134 -6.05 23.92 -5.04
C ARG A 134 -6.03 25.45 -5.18
N ARG A 135 -5.10 25.97 -5.98
CA ARG A 135 -5.02 27.40 -6.30
C ARG A 135 -6.16 27.83 -7.21
N GLN A 136 -6.46 27.03 -8.23
CA GLN A 136 -7.57 27.24 -9.15
C GLN A 136 -8.89 26.80 -8.51
N THR A 137 -9.93 27.61 -8.66
CA THR A 137 -11.28 27.29 -8.22
C THR A 137 -11.96 26.38 -9.24
N THR A 138 -12.61 25.31 -8.76
CA THR A 138 -13.37 24.41 -9.63
C THR A 138 -14.75 24.96 -9.94
N GLN A 139 -15.35 24.49 -11.04
CA GLN A 139 -16.69 24.89 -11.46
C GLN A 139 -17.73 24.67 -10.36
N GLY A 140 -17.63 23.58 -9.58
CA GLY A 140 -18.56 23.31 -8.48
C GLY A 140 -18.57 24.38 -7.39
N PHE A 141 -17.41 24.99 -7.09
CA PHE A 141 -17.36 26.13 -6.16
C PHE A 141 -17.86 27.42 -6.79
N LEU A 142 -17.55 27.67 -8.07
CA LEU A 142 -18.06 28.85 -8.79
C LEU A 142 -19.59 28.84 -8.89
N ASP A 143 -20.16 27.66 -9.13
CA ASP A 143 -21.60 27.43 -9.21
C ASP A 143 -22.29 27.30 -7.83
N SER A 144 -21.54 27.41 -6.72
CA SER A 144 -22.06 27.21 -5.36
C SER A 144 -22.76 25.86 -5.14
N ARG A 145 -22.26 24.79 -5.78
CA ARG A 145 -22.80 23.42 -5.66
C ARG A 145 -22.32 22.67 -4.43
N TYR A 146 -21.27 23.17 -3.78
CA TYR A 146 -20.65 22.55 -2.61
C TYR A 146 -20.99 23.31 -1.34
N ASP A 147 -21.30 22.59 -0.27
CA ASP A 147 -21.73 23.17 1.00
C ASP A 147 -20.54 23.68 1.87
N GLY A 148 -19.32 23.25 1.56
CA GLY A 148 -18.11 23.47 2.35
C GLY A 148 -17.06 24.39 1.72
N THR A 149 -15.88 24.44 2.34
CA THR A 149 -14.74 25.24 1.85
C THR A 149 -13.91 24.46 0.82
N PRO A 150 -13.09 25.10 -0.02
CA PRO A 150 -12.23 24.41 -1.00
C PRO A 150 -11.01 23.71 -0.41
N PHE A 151 -10.90 23.65 0.92
CA PHE A 151 -9.75 23.07 1.61
C PHE A 151 -10.09 21.73 2.23
N SER A 152 -9.18 20.78 2.02
CA SER A 152 -9.12 19.57 2.81
C SER A 152 -8.47 19.87 4.16
N GLU A 153 -9.03 19.31 5.22
CA GLU A 153 -8.49 19.40 6.58
C GLU A 153 -8.29 18.00 7.13
N TYR A 154 -7.10 17.72 7.64
CA TYR A 154 -6.74 16.43 8.21
C TYR A 154 -6.16 16.63 9.61
N GLN A 155 -6.69 15.89 10.57
CA GLN A 155 -6.25 15.89 11.96
C GLN A 155 -6.04 14.46 12.43
N ARG A 156 -4.88 14.17 13.02
CA ARG A 156 -4.60 12.87 13.62
C ARG A 156 -3.94 13.04 14.98
N ILE A 157 -4.44 12.32 15.97
CA ILE A 157 -3.88 12.25 17.31
C ILE A 157 -3.54 10.79 17.60
N GLU A 158 -2.36 10.56 18.14
CA GLU A 158 -1.91 9.26 18.60
C GLU A 158 -1.27 9.40 19.98
N ILE A 159 -1.73 8.56 20.90
CA ILE A 159 -1.26 8.53 22.29
C ILE A 159 -0.85 7.10 22.60
N GLU A 160 0.37 6.91 23.05
CA GLU A 160 0.89 5.59 23.40
C GLU A 160 1.43 5.60 24.83
N GLY A 161 1.08 4.55 25.58
CA GLY A 161 1.65 4.20 26.87
C GLY A 161 2.12 2.75 26.86
N GLY A 162 2.74 2.29 27.95
CA GLY A 162 3.41 0.97 27.98
C GLY A 162 2.51 -0.24 27.64
N THR A 163 1.19 -0.12 27.84
CA THR A 163 0.20 -1.17 27.57
C THR A 163 -0.98 -0.71 26.72
N TYR A 164 -1.01 0.53 26.24
CA TYR A 164 -2.15 1.04 25.48
C TYR A 164 -1.74 1.96 24.34
N ARG A 165 -2.57 2.02 23.30
CA ARG A 165 -2.45 2.92 22.16
C ARG A 165 -3.82 3.46 21.83
N ALA A 166 -3.98 4.77 21.76
CA ALA A 166 -5.20 5.45 21.35
C ALA A 166 -4.93 6.25 20.07
N LEU A 167 -5.85 6.14 19.12
CA LEU A 167 -5.77 6.75 17.80
C LEU A 167 -7.06 7.51 17.55
N PHE A 168 -6.94 8.72 17.01
CA PHE A 168 -8.06 9.50 16.51
C PHE A 168 -7.66 10.14 15.19
N LEU A 169 -8.57 10.14 14.23
CA LEU A 169 -8.41 10.74 12.92
C LEU A 169 -9.70 11.45 12.54
N ARG A 170 -9.57 12.67 12.02
CA ARG A 170 -10.65 13.42 11.42
C ARG A 170 -10.18 13.99 10.09
N GLU A 171 -10.98 13.80 9.06
CA GLU A 171 -10.71 14.33 7.73
C GLU A 171 -11.96 15.01 7.19
N ARG A 172 -11.79 16.13 6.51
CA ARG A 172 -12.85 16.83 5.79
C ARG A 172 -12.37 17.06 4.37
N ASP A 173 -13.11 16.56 3.39
CA ASP A 173 -12.78 16.78 2.00
C ASP A 173 -13.19 18.18 1.49
N PRO A 174 -12.57 18.67 0.40
CA PRO A 174 -12.97 19.92 -0.22
C PRO A 174 -14.46 19.90 -0.62
N GLY A 175 -15.19 20.92 -0.19
CA GLY A 175 -16.62 21.09 -0.48
C GLY A 175 -17.55 20.44 0.53
N GLU A 176 -17.03 19.71 1.51
CA GLU A 176 -17.83 19.18 2.61
C GLU A 176 -18.02 20.17 3.75
N SER A 177 -19.20 20.20 4.36
CA SER A 177 -19.44 20.99 5.57
C SER A 177 -18.71 20.37 6.79
N THR A 178 -18.31 21.19 7.75
CA THR A 178 -17.56 20.77 8.97
C THR A 178 -18.22 19.64 9.77
N THR A 179 -19.56 19.58 9.82
CA THR A 179 -20.33 18.54 10.53
C THR A 179 -20.35 17.19 9.82
N ARG A 180 -19.91 17.14 8.56
CA ARG A 180 -19.94 15.95 7.72
C ARG A 180 -18.60 15.25 7.61
N ALA A 181 -17.54 15.89 8.11
CA ALA A 181 -16.19 15.37 8.18
C ALA A 181 -16.18 13.94 8.71
N PHE A 182 -15.39 13.10 8.06
CA PHE A 182 -15.11 11.76 8.51
C PHE A 182 -14.33 11.76 9.82
N ALA A 183 -14.65 10.82 10.69
CA ALA A 183 -13.93 10.62 11.94
C ALA A 183 -13.81 9.13 12.25
N ALA A 184 -12.61 8.72 12.65
CA ALA A 184 -12.28 7.36 13.06
C ALA A 184 -11.48 7.41 14.37
N GLY A 185 -11.73 6.45 15.25
CA GLY A 185 -11.05 6.37 16.52
C GLY A 185 -10.87 4.93 16.96
N SER A 186 -9.75 4.63 17.59
CA SER A 186 -9.40 3.29 18.05
C SER A 186 -8.63 3.34 19.36
N VAL A 187 -8.87 2.38 20.23
CA VAL A 187 -8.06 2.14 21.44
C VAL A 187 -7.67 0.68 21.46
N GLN A 188 -6.38 0.43 21.67
CA GLN A 188 -5.79 -0.89 21.84
C GLN A 188 -5.16 -0.99 23.21
N PHE A 189 -5.41 -2.11 23.90
CA PHE A 189 -4.64 -2.54 25.06
C PHE A 189 -3.85 -3.79 24.73
N SER A 190 -2.62 -3.87 25.20
CA SER A 190 -1.70 -4.98 24.97
C SER A 190 -1.17 -5.52 26.30
N LYS A 191 -0.74 -6.79 26.31
CA LYS A 191 -0.10 -7.45 27.47
C LYS A 191 -0.99 -7.52 28.72
N LEU A 192 -2.29 -7.81 28.54
CA LEU A 192 -3.18 -8.10 29.66
C LEU A 192 -3.01 -9.57 30.10
N PRO A 193 -3.27 -9.94 31.36
CA PRO A 193 -2.97 -11.28 31.88
C PRO A 193 -3.56 -12.46 31.09
N LEU A 194 -4.74 -12.27 30.49
CA LEU A 194 -5.45 -13.31 29.71
C LEU A 194 -5.55 -12.97 28.21
N LEU A 195 -5.24 -11.74 27.83
CA LEU A 195 -5.44 -11.21 26.49
C LEU A 195 -4.15 -10.52 26.05
N ASP A 196 -3.53 -11.05 25.00
CA ASP A 196 -2.37 -10.42 24.37
C ASP A 196 -2.72 -9.01 23.88
N ARG A 197 -3.94 -8.87 23.36
CA ARG A 197 -4.45 -7.65 22.76
C ARG A 197 -5.98 -7.55 22.87
N VAL A 198 -6.49 -6.35 23.11
CA VAL A 198 -7.89 -5.96 22.92
C VAL A 198 -7.92 -4.67 22.11
N VAL A 199 -8.82 -4.58 21.15
CA VAL A 199 -9.05 -3.38 20.33
C VAL A 199 -10.52 -3.01 20.40
N ALA A 200 -10.81 -1.72 20.54
CA ALA A 200 -12.14 -1.13 20.44
C ALA A 200 -12.11 0.09 19.52
N GLY A 201 -13.17 0.33 18.74
CA GLY A 201 -13.22 1.35 17.71
C GLY A 201 -12.80 0.80 16.34
N THR A 202 -11.99 1.54 15.60
CA THR A 202 -11.56 1.15 14.24
C THR A 202 -10.37 0.18 14.26
N PHE A 203 -10.42 -0.87 13.44
CA PHE A 203 -9.38 -1.89 13.39
C PHE A 203 -9.24 -2.52 12.01
N SER A 204 -8.11 -3.15 11.75
CA SER A 204 -7.87 -3.98 10.56
C SER A 204 -7.73 -5.44 10.96
N VAL A 205 -8.13 -6.33 10.05
CA VAL A 205 -7.98 -7.78 10.23
C VAL A 205 -7.31 -8.37 8.99
N SER A 206 -6.26 -9.17 9.20
CA SER A 206 -5.61 -9.92 8.12
C SER A 206 -5.21 -11.32 8.59
N SER A 207 -5.28 -12.29 7.69
CA SER A 207 -4.96 -13.70 7.98
C SER A 207 -4.51 -14.45 6.73
N ALA A 208 -3.64 -15.45 6.91
CA ALA A 208 -3.24 -16.39 5.84
C ALA A 208 -2.80 -15.67 4.54
N GLN A 209 -3.29 -16.11 3.38
CA GLN A 209 -2.98 -15.51 2.06
C GLN A 209 -4.02 -14.48 1.61
N GLY A 210 -4.90 -14.04 2.52
CA GLY A 210 -5.84 -12.97 2.24
C GLY A 210 -7.01 -13.37 1.33
N LEU A 211 -7.33 -14.66 1.18
CA LEU A 211 -8.52 -15.07 0.42
C LEU A 211 -9.81 -14.61 1.11
N ILE A 212 -9.89 -14.61 2.44
CA ILE A 212 -11.05 -14.12 3.21
C ILE A 212 -10.80 -12.75 3.85
N LEU A 213 -9.69 -12.61 4.57
CA LEU A 213 -9.35 -11.40 5.33
C LEU A 213 -7.95 -10.95 4.97
N ALA A 214 -7.85 -9.78 4.34
CA ALA A 214 -6.59 -9.14 4.04
C ALA A 214 -6.63 -7.68 4.49
N ARG A 215 -5.47 -7.18 4.89
CA ARG A 215 -5.16 -5.75 4.83
C ARG A 215 -4.72 -5.49 3.37
N SER A 216 -5.13 -4.41 2.70
CA SER A 216 -4.98 -4.22 1.23
C SER A 216 -3.56 -4.32 0.68
N MET A 217 -2.52 -4.37 1.52
CA MET A 217 -1.15 -4.57 1.05
C MET A 217 -0.92 -5.94 0.40
N SER A 218 -1.07 -5.97 -0.92
CA SER A 218 -0.02 -6.51 -1.80
C SER A 218 0.66 -5.32 -2.40
N ALA A 219 1.97 -5.17 -2.19
CA ALA A 219 2.76 -4.48 -3.19
C ALA A 219 2.46 -5.14 -4.56
N SER A 220 2.09 -4.32 -5.54
CA SER A 220 1.91 -4.75 -6.91
C SER A 220 3.21 -5.29 -7.46
N LYS A 221 3.08 -6.31 -8.32
CA LYS A 221 4.17 -6.99 -9.02
C LYS A 221 5.21 -6.00 -9.49
N GLY A 222 6.43 -6.17 -9.01
CA GLY A 222 7.50 -5.20 -9.18
C GLY A 222 8.89 -5.81 -9.10
N SER A 223 9.85 -5.00 -8.65
CA SER A 223 11.24 -5.41 -8.49
C SER A 223 11.49 -6.37 -7.32
N ASP A 224 10.55 -6.45 -6.36
CA ASP A 224 10.50 -7.53 -5.36
C ASP A 224 9.65 -8.69 -5.90
N ALA A 225 10.13 -9.31 -6.98
CA ALA A 225 9.43 -10.34 -7.74
C ALA A 225 9.21 -11.62 -6.91
N ALA A 226 10.05 -11.91 -5.92
CA ALA A 226 9.92 -13.13 -5.11
C ALA A 226 9.16 -12.90 -3.79
N GLY A 227 9.42 -11.80 -3.08
CA GLY A 227 8.86 -11.55 -1.75
C GLY A 227 7.37 -11.23 -1.74
N GLN A 228 6.87 -10.55 -2.78
CA GLN A 228 5.49 -10.03 -2.81
C GLN A 228 4.40 -11.11 -2.96
N ALA A 229 4.76 -12.28 -3.49
CA ALA A 229 3.82 -13.40 -3.63
C ALA A 229 3.44 -14.01 -2.28
N VAL A 230 4.28 -13.84 -1.24
CA VAL A 230 4.03 -14.33 0.12
C VAL A 230 3.30 -13.25 0.92
N ARG A 231 2.06 -13.52 1.31
CA ARG A 231 1.29 -12.56 2.10
C ARG A 231 1.73 -12.50 3.56
N ARG A 232 1.65 -11.29 4.10
CA ARG A 232 1.98 -10.95 5.49
C ARG A 232 0.66 -10.76 6.25
N SER A 233 0.52 -11.40 7.40
CA SER A 233 -0.69 -11.26 8.23
C SER A 233 -0.33 -10.75 9.63
N SER A 234 -1.22 -9.93 10.18
CA SER A 234 -1.04 -9.25 11.47
C SER A 234 -2.18 -9.55 12.46
N GLY A 235 -3.16 -10.36 12.07
CA GLY A 235 -4.36 -10.61 12.87
C GLY A 235 -5.18 -9.33 13.06
N VAL A 236 -5.74 -9.16 14.25
CA VAL A 236 -6.55 -7.99 14.65
C VAL A 236 -5.64 -6.89 15.23
N THR A 237 -5.62 -5.71 14.61
CA THR A 237 -4.81 -4.55 15.05
C THR A 237 -5.62 -3.26 14.98
N SER A 238 -5.45 -2.37 15.96
CA SER A 238 -6.01 -1.01 15.89
C SER A 238 -5.46 -0.25 14.68
N THR A 239 -6.30 0.49 13.98
CA THR A 239 -5.89 1.36 12.87
C THR A 239 -6.83 2.54 12.74
N VAL A 240 -6.34 3.66 12.22
CA VAL A 240 -7.15 4.76 11.69
C VAL A 240 -6.53 5.17 10.36
N SER A 241 -7.37 5.36 9.34
CA SER A 241 -6.99 5.77 7.99
C SER A 241 -8.04 6.72 7.42
N ALA A 242 -7.62 7.54 6.48
CA ALA A 242 -8.44 8.37 5.61
C ALA A 242 -9.35 7.55 4.67
N ASP A 243 -9.02 6.28 4.41
CA ASP A 243 -9.88 5.41 3.60
C ASP A 243 -11.17 5.07 4.35
N GLU A 244 -12.26 5.78 3.99
CA GLU A 244 -13.58 5.62 4.61
C GLU A 244 -14.26 4.26 4.34
N PHE A 245 -13.67 3.41 3.51
CA PHE A 245 -14.29 2.16 3.09
C PHE A 245 -13.59 0.93 3.69
N ARG A 246 -12.26 0.96 3.86
CA ARG A 246 -11.44 -0.24 4.15
C ARG A 246 -10.96 -0.37 5.60
N TYR A 247 -11.89 -0.37 6.56
CA TYR A 247 -11.62 -0.66 7.97
C TYR A 247 -12.73 -1.51 8.58
N PHE A 248 -12.57 -1.95 9.83
CA PHE A 248 -13.66 -2.49 10.64
C PHE A 248 -13.93 -1.54 11.80
N ASN A 249 -15.16 -1.46 12.31
CA ASN A 249 -15.50 -0.63 13.47
C ASN A 249 -16.30 -1.43 14.48
N GLY A 250 -15.79 -1.57 15.71
CA GLY A 250 -16.37 -2.42 16.73
C GLY A 250 -15.32 -2.83 17.73
N GLY A 251 -15.06 -4.13 17.86
CA GLY A 251 -14.00 -4.60 18.74
C GLY A 251 -13.50 -5.98 18.41
N GLY A 252 -12.31 -6.29 18.92
CA GLY A 252 -11.72 -7.60 18.79
C GLY A 252 -10.67 -7.86 19.85
N PHE A 253 -10.27 -9.11 19.97
CA PHE A 253 -9.28 -9.54 20.94
C PHE A 253 -8.34 -10.56 20.32
N ARG A 254 -7.20 -10.76 20.99
CA ARG A 254 -6.27 -11.85 20.75
C ARG A 254 -5.83 -12.42 22.09
N THR A 255 -5.77 -13.74 22.18
CA THR A 255 -5.19 -14.48 23.30
C THR A 255 -4.31 -15.60 22.74
N SER A 256 -3.22 -15.92 23.44
CA SER A 256 -2.33 -17.01 23.07
C SER A 256 -2.03 -17.90 24.26
N VAL A 257 -2.05 -19.21 24.02
CA VAL A 257 -1.76 -20.25 25.01
C VAL A 257 -0.89 -21.31 24.33
N GLY A 258 0.38 -21.36 24.71
CA GLY A 258 1.36 -22.27 24.10
C GLY A 258 1.48 -22.01 22.58
N PRO A 259 1.35 -23.05 21.73
CA PRO A 259 1.47 -22.89 20.27
C PRO A 259 0.20 -22.33 19.62
N PHE A 260 -0.88 -22.10 20.38
CA PHE A 260 -2.15 -21.63 19.84
C PHE A 260 -2.35 -20.14 20.09
N ALA A 261 -2.91 -19.43 19.10
CA ALA A 261 -3.44 -18.08 19.30
C ALA A 261 -4.84 -17.97 18.69
N LEU A 262 -5.78 -17.44 19.46
CA LEU A 262 -7.14 -17.18 19.03
C LEU A 262 -7.35 -15.68 18.94
N SER A 263 -7.85 -15.21 17.79
CA SER A 263 -8.37 -13.86 17.64
C SER A 263 -9.86 -13.91 17.31
N GLY A 264 -10.65 -13.05 17.94
CA GLY A 264 -12.08 -12.89 17.65
C GLY A 264 -12.39 -11.42 17.40
N PHE A 265 -13.33 -11.12 16.50
CA PHE A 265 -13.72 -9.75 16.19
C PHE A 265 -15.17 -9.62 15.78
N ALA A 266 -15.75 -8.46 16.05
CA ALA A 266 -17.07 -8.06 15.61
C ALA A 266 -17.04 -6.60 15.12
N SER A 267 -17.72 -6.34 14.02
CA SER A 267 -17.78 -5.03 13.38
C SER A 267 -19.20 -4.68 12.98
N PHE A 268 -19.55 -3.41 13.16
CA PHE A 268 -20.78 -2.80 12.67
C PHE A 268 -20.45 -1.45 12.04
N ARG A 269 -20.81 -1.29 10.77
CA ARG A 269 -20.60 -0.05 10.02
C ARG A 269 -21.80 0.29 9.17
N ARG A 270 -21.99 1.57 8.90
CA ARG A 270 -22.86 2.04 7.81
C ARG A 270 -21.98 2.34 6.61
N LEU A 271 -22.46 1.95 5.44
CA LEU A 271 -21.74 2.08 4.18
C LEU A 271 -22.51 2.99 3.24
N PRO A 272 -21.83 3.90 2.54
CA PRO A 272 -22.43 4.67 1.48
C PRO A 272 -22.69 3.79 0.26
N ALA A 273 -23.88 3.90 -0.32
CA ALA A 273 -24.33 3.02 -1.40
C ALA A 273 -25.40 3.67 -2.27
N SER A 274 -25.43 3.26 -3.53
CA SER A 274 -26.56 3.49 -4.43
C SER A 274 -27.59 2.37 -4.24
N VAL A 275 -28.86 2.74 -4.11
CA VAL A 275 -29.97 1.81 -3.88
C VAL A 275 -31.03 2.05 -4.93
N ASP A 276 -31.56 0.98 -5.52
CA ASP A 276 -32.67 1.07 -6.46
C ASP A 276 -34.05 1.20 -5.76
N SER A 277 -35.12 1.31 -6.55
CA SER A 277 -36.49 1.42 -6.05
C SER A 277 -36.98 0.21 -5.25
N SER A 278 -36.35 -0.96 -5.43
CA SER A 278 -36.66 -2.18 -4.67
C SER A 278 -35.97 -2.21 -3.29
N GLY A 279 -35.08 -1.26 -3.02
CA GLY A 279 -34.28 -1.24 -1.80
C GLY A 279 -32.98 -2.06 -1.91
N THR A 280 -32.62 -2.55 -3.10
CA THR A 280 -31.40 -3.33 -3.33
C THR A 280 -30.20 -2.43 -3.58
N VAL A 281 -29.06 -2.75 -2.95
CA VAL A 281 -27.79 -2.05 -3.18
C VAL A 281 -27.25 -2.42 -4.56
N THR A 282 -27.11 -1.43 -5.44
CA THR A 282 -26.58 -1.63 -6.80
C THR A 282 -25.08 -1.41 -6.89
N SER A 283 -24.54 -0.50 -6.07
CA SER A 283 -23.10 -0.23 -5.95
C SER A 283 -22.78 0.42 -4.61
N PHE A 284 -21.58 0.18 -4.10
CA PHE A 284 -21.02 0.95 -2.99
C PHE A 284 -20.41 2.24 -3.52
N TYR A 285 -20.58 3.34 -2.78
CA TYR A 285 -20.06 4.64 -3.17
C TYR A 285 -18.71 4.87 -2.49
N THR A 286 -17.63 4.48 -3.17
CA THR A 286 -16.28 4.40 -2.60
C THR A 286 -15.45 5.68 -2.77
N SER A 287 -16.01 6.76 -3.31
CA SER A 287 -15.26 8.01 -3.51
C SER A 287 -15.07 8.83 -2.24
N GLY A 288 -15.83 8.56 -1.16
CA GLY A 288 -15.72 9.28 0.11
C GLY A 288 -16.35 10.68 0.13
N LEU A 289 -16.63 11.29 -1.03
CA LEU A 289 -17.08 12.68 -1.12
C LEU A 289 -18.58 12.88 -0.80
N PHE A 290 -18.93 13.78 0.13
CA PHE A 290 -20.30 14.17 0.50
C PHE A 290 -20.52 15.69 0.50
N ARG A 291 -20.28 16.31 -0.64
CA ARG A 291 -20.18 17.77 -0.85
C ARG A 291 -21.53 18.41 -1.19
N ASN A 292 -22.43 17.67 -1.83
CA ASN A 292 -23.73 18.18 -2.29
C ASN A 292 -24.91 17.23 -1.98
N GLY A 293 -26.14 17.70 -2.22
CA GLY A 293 -27.37 16.95 -1.92
C GLY A 293 -27.48 15.56 -2.58
N SER A 294 -26.94 15.38 -3.79
CA SER A 294 -26.98 14.09 -4.49
C SER A 294 -25.98 13.08 -3.91
N GLU A 295 -24.82 13.55 -3.48
CA GLU A 295 -23.80 12.75 -2.82
C GLU A 295 -24.28 12.33 -1.43
N LEU A 296 -24.92 13.24 -0.69
CA LEU A 296 -25.50 12.96 0.63
C LEU A 296 -26.59 11.90 0.60
N GLN A 297 -27.38 11.81 -0.47
CA GLN A 297 -28.38 10.76 -0.62
C GLN A 297 -27.78 9.36 -0.70
N ARG A 298 -26.47 9.25 -0.95
CA ARG A 298 -25.73 7.98 -0.96
C ARG A 298 -25.06 7.65 0.37
N ARG A 299 -25.01 8.59 1.33
CA ARG A 299 -24.38 8.39 2.63
C ARG A 299 -25.17 7.41 3.50
N ASP A 300 -24.46 6.49 4.16
CA ASP A 300 -25.01 5.59 5.19
C ASP A 300 -26.28 4.81 4.77
N ARG A 301 -26.33 4.33 3.54
CA ARG A 301 -27.53 3.74 2.93
C ARG A 301 -27.76 2.28 3.25
N THR A 302 -26.77 1.56 3.75
CA THR A 302 -26.89 0.17 4.21
C THR A 302 -25.96 -0.06 5.39
N ALA A 303 -26.31 -0.98 6.29
CA ALA A 303 -25.40 -1.43 7.34
C ALA A 303 -24.72 -2.77 6.99
N GLU A 304 -23.46 -2.90 7.41
CA GLU A 304 -22.66 -4.13 7.34
C GLU A 304 -22.35 -4.61 8.76
N ARG A 305 -22.69 -5.87 9.04
CA ARG A 305 -22.37 -6.59 10.27
C ARG A 305 -21.42 -7.72 9.95
N THR A 306 -20.27 -7.74 10.61
CA THR A 306 -19.27 -8.78 10.42
C THR A 306 -18.88 -9.36 11.76
N ILE A 307 -18.81 -10.69 11.85
CA ILE A 307 -18.21 -11.40 12.98
C ILE A 307 -17.22 -12.42 12.42
N GLY A 308 -16.09 -12.60 13.09
CA GLY A 308 -15.12 -13.59 12.66
C GLY A 308 -14.14 -14.02 13.73
N SER A 309 -13.44 -15.10 13.43
CA SER A 309 -12.43 -15.70 14.29
C SER A 309 -11.26 -16.21 13.45
N ILE A 310 -10.05 -16.11 14.02
CA ILE A 310 -8.79 -16.60 13.47
C ILE A 310 -8.15 -17.48 14.54
N LEU A 311 -7.94 -18.76 14.26
CA LEU A 311 -7.18 -19.67 15.10
C LEU A 311 -5.85 -19.97 14.41
N GLU A 312 -4.76 -19.62 15.08
CA GLU A 312 -3.39 -19.89 14.64
C GLU A 312 -2.79 -21.03 15.46
N TYR A 313 -2.09 -21.94 14.79
CA TYR A 313 -1.28 -22.98 15.41
C TYR A 313 0.16 -22.88 14.88
N ARG A 314 1.11 -22.70 15.81
CA ARG A 314 2.54 -22.60 15.53
C ARG A 314 3.29 -23.79 16.14
N PRO A 315 3.41 -24.92 15.41
CA PRO A 315 4.19 -26.06 15.91
C PRO A 315 5.68 -25.75 16.02
N LEU A 316 6.16 -24.78 15.24
CA LEU A 316 7.52 -24.24 15.25
C LEU A 316 7.44 -22.71 15.11
N PRO A 317 8.46 -21.94 15.52
CA PRO A 317 8.47 -20.48 15.37
C PRO A 317 8.22 -19.98 13.93
N SER A 318 8.68 -20.74 12.94
CA SER A 318 8.57 -20.43 11.50
C SER A 318 7.46 -21.18 10.77
N ALA A 319 6.70 -22.04 11.46
CA ALA A 319 5.59 -22.79 10.88
C ALA A 319 4.26 -22.25 11.40
N LEU A 320 3.31 -22.00 10.51
CA LEU A 320 2.00 -21.47 10.86
C LEU A 320 0.90 -22.22 10.10
N ILE A 321 -0.09 -22.70 10.84
CA ILE A 321 -1.39 -23.15 10.31
C ILE A 321 -2.44 -22.19 10.84
N THR A 322 -3.34 -21.74 9.96
CA THR A 322 -4.39 -20.78 10.29
C THR A 322 -5.76 -21.33 9.91
N LEU A 323 -6.75 -21.22 10.79
CA LEU A 323 -8.15 -21.47 10.49
C LEU A 323 -8.91 -20.16 10.63
N ASN A 324 -9.66 -19.77 9.61
CA ASN A 324 -10.46 -18.56 9.60
C ASN A 324 -11.94 -18.91 9.44
N ALA A 325 -12.81 -18.18 10.13
CA ALA A 325 -14.24 -18.21 9.89
C ALA A 325 -14.79 -16.78 9.99
N VAL A 326 -15.61 -16.39 9.02
CA VAL A 326 -16.20 -15.04 8.94
C VAL A 326 -17.66 -15.17 8.50
N GLN A 327 -18.53 -14.38 9.12
CA GLN A 327 -19.87 -14.15 8.64
C GLN A 327 -20.10 -12.66 8.41
N VAL A 328 -20.63 -12.31 7.24
CA VAL A 328 -20.98 -10.95 6.84
C VAL A 328 -22.47 -10.89 6.56
N ARG A 329 -23.15 -9.88 7.08
CA ARG A 329 -24.56 -9.62 6.84
C ARG A 329 -24.76 -8.16 6.48
N TYR A 330 -25.45 -7.94 5.36
CA TYR A 330 -25.89 -6.61 4.96
C TYR A 330 -27.34 -6.41 5.36
N GLU A 331 -27.68 -5.19 5.76
CA GLU A 331 -29.06 -4.81 6.08
C GLU A 331 -29.95 -4.86 4.84
N ARG A 332 -29.41 -4.40 3.71
CA ARG A 332 -30.08 -4.43 2.41
C ARG A 332 -29.48 -5.52 1.53
N PRO A 333 -30.28 -6.16 0.66
CA PRO A 333 -29.76 -7.11 -0.31
C PRO A 333 -28.78 -6.40 -1.24
N ILE A 334 -27.68 -7.06 -1.56
CA ILE A 334 -26.70 -6.57 -2.54
C ILE A 334 -27.01 -7.20 -3.89
N ARG A 335 -27.03 -6.39 -4.94
CA ARG A 335 -27.13 -6.89 -6.31
C ARG A 335 -25.89 -7.72 -6.62
N THR A 336 -26.09 -8.99 -6.93
CA THR A 336 -24.98 -9.91 -7.17
C THR A 336 -24.99 -10.41 -8.60
N THR A 337 -23.80 -10.62 -9.17
CA THR A 337 -23.62 -11.22 -10.50
C THR A 337 -23.83 -12.74 -10.49
N SER A 338 -23.97 -13.37 -9.31
CA SER A 338 -24.16 -14.81 -9.18
C SER A 338 -25.64 -15.14 -9.06
N LEU A 339 -26.20 -15.76 -10.10
CA LEU A 339 -27.60 -16.19 -10.18
C LEU A 339 -28.05 -17.14 -9.05
N SER A 340 -27.14 -17.77 -8.32
CA SER A 340 -27.45 -18.74 -7.25
C SER A 340 -27.36 -18.20 -5.82
N ALA A 341 -26.99 -16.93 -5.65
CA ALA A 341 -26.79 -16.37 -4.33
C ALA A 341 -28.00 -15.57 -3.90
N ASP A 342 -28.65 -16.04 -2.83
CA ASP A 342 -29.68 -15.28 -2.15
C ASP A 342 -29.05 -14.01 -1.53
N PRO A 343 -29.36 -12.81 -2.04
CA PRO A 343 -28.74 -11.57 -1.58
C PRO A 343 -29.20 -11.19 -0.17
N THR A 344 -30.20 -11.90 0.39
CA THR A 344 -30.72 -11.68 1.75
C THR A 344 -30.02 -12.54 2.80
N ARG A 345 -29.28 -13.59 2.39
CA ARG A 345 -28.58 -14.48 3.33
C ARG A 345 -27.22 -13.91 3.75
N PRO A 346 -26.80 -14.15 5.01
CA PRO A 346 -25.45 -13.85 5.43
C PRO A 346 -24.42 -14.62 4.58
N LEU A 347 -23.36 -13.95 4.17
CA LEU A 347 -22.20 -14.58 3.57
C LEU A 347 -21.37 -15.21 4.67
N THR A 348 -21.28 -16.54 4.72
CA THR A 348 -20.32 -17.23 5.59
C THR A 348 -19.13 -17.68 4.76
N ALA A 349 -17.92 -17.55 5.31
CA ALA A 349 -16.68 -17.96 4.68
C ALA A 349 -15.81 -18.67 5.73
N ALA A 350 -15.12 -19.73 5.33
CA ALA A 350 -14.12 -20.36 6.16
C ALA A 350 -12.87 -20.72 5.34
N SER A 351 -11.69 -20.67 5.95
CA SER A 351 -10.46 -21.06 5.28
C SER A 351 -9.49 -21.79 6.19
N ILE A 352 -8.63 -22.59 5.54
CA ILE A 352 -7.40 -23.13 6.12
C ILE A 352 -6.22 -22.54 5.37
N GLY A 353 -5.30 -21.92 6.11
CA GLY A 353 -4.06 -21.36 5.61
C GLY A 353 -2.85 -22.08 6.21
N TRP A 354 -1.74 -22.07 5.47
CA TRP A 354 -0.48 -22.65 5.90
C TRP A 354 0.70 -21.79 5.43
N ASP A 355 1.76 -21.77 6.22
CA ASP A 355 3.10 -21.26 5.88
C ASP A 355 4.09 -22.17 6.61
N LEU A 356 4.69 -23.11 5.87
CA LEU A 356 5.43 -24.24 6.41
C LEU A 356 6.81 -24.33 5.75
N PRO A 357 7.90 -24.33 6.55
CA PRO A 357 9.22 -24.68 6.07
C PRO A 357 9.37 -26.21 5.96
N VAL A 358 9.77 -26.71 4.80
CA VAL A 358 10.00 -28.12 4.52
C VAL A 358 11.30 -28.27 3.73
N SER A 359 12.33 -28.86 4.34
CA SER A 359 13.65 -29.12 3.71
C SER A 359 14.29 -27.89 3.05
N GLY A 360 14.22 -26.72 3.70
CA GLY A 360 14.75 -25.46 3.17
C GLY A 360 13.87 -24.77 2.12
N LEU A 361 12.79 -25.42 1.70
CA LEU A 361 11.73 -24.80 0.89
C LEU A 361 10.62 -24.27 1.79
N ARG A 362 9.84 -23.32 1.28
CA ARG A 362 8.69 -22.79 2.01
C ARG A 362 7.42 -22.94 1.21
N PHE A 363 6.48 -23.69 1.77
CA PHE A 363 5.16 -23.94 1.22
C PHE A 363 4.16 -23.05 1.93
N PHE A 364 3.50 -22.19 1.18
CA PHE A 364 2.51 -21.28 1.73
C PHE A 364 1.21 -21.37 0.94
N GLY A 365 0.09 -21.07 1.57
CA GLY A 365 -1.19 -21.09 0.88
C GLY A 365 -2.40 -20.87 1.77
N GLU A 366 -3.55 -20.81 1.13
CA GLU A 366 -4.87 -20.74 1.73
C GLU A 366 -5.88 -21.44 0.81
N ALA A 367 -6.75 -22.25 1.39
CA ALA A 367 -7.94 -22.79 0.77
C ALA A 367 -9.16 -22.24 1.53
N ALA A 368 -10.03 -21.53 0.83
CA ALA A 368 -11.18 -20.82 1.38
C ALA A 368 -12.47 -21.21 0.68
N GLY A 369 -13.60 -21.18 1.37
CA GLY A 369 -14.89 -21.38 0.71
C GLY A 369 -16.07 -20.75 1.41
N ASN A 370 -17.10 -20.44 0.61
CA ASN A 370 -18.40 -19.93 1.05
C ASN A 370 -19.53 -20.97 0.89
N GLY A 371 -19.20 -22.17 0.43
CA GLY A 371 -20.11 -23.29 0.18
C GLY A 371 -19.45 -24.36 -0.69
N PRO A 372 -20.10 -25.53 -0.90
CA PRO A 372 -19.48 -26.69 -1.55
C PRO A 372 -18.94 -26.47 -2.97
N GLN A 373 -19.49 -25.51 -3.73
CA GLN A 373 -19.08 -25.19 -5.11
C GLN A 373 -18.36 -23.83 -5.22
N GLN A 374 -17.93 -23.28 -4.08
CA GLN A 374 -17.35 -21.94 -3.98
C GLN A 374 -16.03 -22.02 -3.23
N ILE A 375 -15.14 -22.93 -3.66
CA ILE A 375 -13.82 -23.13 -3.06
C ILE A 375 -12.78 -22.39 -3.90
N ALA A 376 -12.06 -21.48 -3.26
CA ALA A 376 -10.92 -20.77 -3.79
C ALA A 376 -9.63 -21.29 -3.15
N THR A 377 -8.55 -21.31 -3.91
CA THR A 377 -7.21 -21.70 -3.43
C THR A 377 -6.17 -20.72 -3.95
N ALA A 378 -5.22 -20.35 -3.10
CA ALA A 378 -4.00 -19.64 -3.46
C ALA A 378 -2.85 -20.34 -2.74
N ALA A 379 -1.88 -20.87 -3.48
CA ALA A 379 -0.79 -21.63 -2.90
C ALA A 379 0.50 -21.41 -3.68
N GLY A 380 1.63 -21.48 -2.99
CA GLY A 380 2.92 -21.26 -3.61
C GLY A 380 4.05 -21.98 -2.90
N LEU A 381 5.17 -22.00 -3.61
CA LEU A 381 6.44 -22.55 -3.18
C LEU A 381 7.50 -21.46 -3.35
N LEU A 382 8.12 -21.06 -2.24
CA LEU A 382 9.30 -20.20 -2.23
C LEU A 382 10.53 -21.08 -2.09
N ILE A 383 11.44 -20.96 -3.06
CA ILE A 383 12.73 -21.64 -3.14
C ILE A 383 13.82 -20.59 -2.90
N PRO A 384 14.25 -20.41 -1.65
CA PRO A 384 15.43 -19.63 -1.39
C PRO A 384 16.71 -20.42 -1.64
N VAL A 385 17.69 -19.83 -2.34
CA VAL A 385 19.02 -20.43 -2.52
C VAL A 385 20.09 -19.41 -2.07
N GLY A 386 20.48 -19.52 -0.80
CA GLY A 386 21.43 -18.60 -0.15
C GLY A 386 20.91 -17.16 -0.08
N GLN A 387 21.83 -16.18 -0.14
CA GLN A 387 21.48 -14.75 -0.13
C GLN A 387 21.31 -14.15 -1.54
N ARG A 388 21.67 -14.91 -2.59
CA ARG A 388 21.86 -14.38 -3.94
C ARG A 388 20.82 -14.85 -4.94
N PHE A 389 19.93 -15.76 -4.56
CA PHE A 389 18.90 -16.26 -5.46
C PHE A 389 17.64 -16.61 -4.66
N SER A 390 16.50 -16.18 -5.17
CA SER A 390 15.20 -16.66 -4.71
C SER A 390 14.26 -16.82 -5.89
N MET A 391 13.43 -17.86 -5.83
CA MET A 391 12.39 -18.11 -6.82
C MET A 391 11.09 -18.40 -6.09
N VAL A 392 9.97 -17.90 -6.61
CA VAL A 392 8.65 -18.21 -6.12
C VAL A 392 7.76 -18.67 -7.27
N TYR A 393 7.09 -19.79 -7.07
CA TYR A 393 5.95 -20.18 -7.89
C TYR A 393 4.68 -19.99 -7.06
N HIS A 394 3.64 -19.40 -7.63
CA HIS A 394 2.36 -19.19 -6.97
C HIS A 394 1.21 -19.46 -7.94
N HIS A 395 0.35 -20.39 -7.55
CA HIS A 395 -0.87 -20.77 -8.24
C HIS A 395 -2.09 -20.24 -7.51
N ARG A 396 -3.06 -19.71 -8.26
CA ARG A 396 -4.35 -19.28 -7.71
C ARG A 396 -5.51 -19.75 -8.57
N SER A 397 -6.58 -20.14 -7.89
CA SER A 397 -7.82 -20.60 -8.50
C SER A 397 -8.99 -20.12 -7.65
N MET A 398 -9.72 -19.12 -8.15
CA MET A 398 -10.87 -18.51 -7.51
C MET A 398 -12.05 -18.61 -8.49
N PRO A 399 -13.08 -19.42 -8.21
CA PRO A 399 -14.23 -19.51 -9.08
C PRO A 399 -15.06 -18.22 -9.01
N ALA A 400 -15.75 -17.87 -10.10
CA ALA A 400 -16.59 -16.67 -10.18
C ALA A 400 -17.67 -16.54 -9.10
N ARG A 401 -18.06 -17.65 -8.47
CA ARG A 401 -19.06 -17.68 -7.40
C ARG A 401 -18.47 -17.52 -5.99
N PHE A 402 -17.14 -17.61 -5.84
CA PHE A 402 -16.47 -17.35 -4.57
C PHE A 402 -16.62 -15.87 -4.22
N ARG A 403 -16.87 -15.59 -2.93
CA ARG A 403 -17.16 -14.24 -2.46
C ARG A 403 -16.28 -13.90 -1.28
N SER A 404 -15.56 -12.81 -1.44
CA SER A 404 -14.71 -12.29 -0.38
C SER A 404 -14.67 -10.76 -0.43
N PRO A 405 -15.61 -10.08 0.25
CA PRO A 405 -15.65 -8.61 0.31
C PRO A 405 -14.34 -8.02 0.88
N PHE A 406 -13.76 -8.71 1.86
CA PHE A 406 -12.54 -8.30 2.55
C PHE A 406 -11.26 -9.00 2.06
N GLY A 407 -11.37 -9.92 1.10
CA GLY A 407 -10.23 -10.64 0.56
C GLY A 407 -9.45 -9.82 -0.45
N ARG A 408 -8.13 -9.86 -0.35
CA ARG A 408 -7.17 -9.28 -1.30
C ARG A 408 -5.99 -10.24 -1.44
N PRO A 409 -6.19 -11.43 -2.07
CA PRO A 409 -5.11 -12.38 -2.31
C PRO A 409 -4.18 -11.87 -3.40
N PHE A 410 -3.00 -12.48 -3.56
CA PHE A 410 -2.08 -12.12 -4.66
C PHE A 410 -2.71 -12.49 -6.00
N ALA A 411 -3.27 -11.49 -6.69
CA ALA A 411 -4.17 -11.63 -7.84
C ALA A 411 -4.22 -10.32 -8.65
N GLU A 412 -4.74 -10.38 -9.88
CA GLU A 412 -4.96 -9.20 -10.74
C GLU A 412 -6.20 -8.40 -10.36
N ARG A 413 -7.25 -9.08 -9.87
CA ARG A 413 -8.50 -8.44 -9.46
C ARG A 413 -8.93 -8.92 -8.08
N THR A 414 -9.79 -8.13 -7.45
CA THR A 414 -10.49 -8.55 -6.22
C THR A 414 -11.35 -9.79 -6.53
N PRO A 415 -11.49 -10.79 -5.62
CA PRO A 415 -12.06 -12.10 -5.93
C PRO A 415 -13.49 -12.17 -6.50
N GLY A 416 -14.23 -11.05 -6.55
CA GLY A 416 -15.65 -11.01 -6.94
C GLY A 416 -15.97 -11.42 -8.38
N VAL A 417 -14.99 -11.44 -9.31
CA VAL A 417 -15.17 -11.93 -10.70
C VAL A 417 -14.53 -13.32 -10.92
N GLY A 418 -13.89 -13.88 -9.89
CA GLY A 418 -13.03 -15.06 -9.99
C GLY A 418 -11.74 -14.81 -10.77
N GLU A 419 -10.74 -15.65 -10.54
CA GLU A 419 -9.45 -15.59 -11.25
C GLU A 419 -8.71 -16.93 -11.14
N HIS A 420 -8.19 -17.42 -12.26
CA HIS A 420 -7.20 -18.49 -12.31
C HIS A 420 -5.88 -17.90 -12.81
N GLY A 421 -4.77 -18.23 -12.18
CA GLY A 421 -3.49 -17.73 -12.63
C GLY A 421 -2.28 -18.40 -12.02
N ASP A 422 -1.16 -18.22 -12.71
CA ASP A 422 0.13 -18.78 -12.38
C ASP A 422 1.17 -17.67 -12.44
N TYR A 423 1.92 -17.55 -11.35
CA TYR A 423 2.98 -16.56 -11.19
C TYR A 423 4.30 -17.27 -10.95
N LEU A 424 5.33 -16.86 -11.70
CA LEU A 424 6.72 -17.25 -11.46
C LEU A 424 7.54 -15.98 -11.28
N GLY A 425 8.08 -15.79 -10.08
CA GLY A 425 8.96 -14.68 -9.74
C GLY A 425 10.37 -15.17 -9.42
N MET A 426 11.38 -14.41 -9.84
CA MET A 426 12.78 -14.73 -9.61
C MET A 426 13.56 -13.47 -9.26
N GLU A 427 14.48 -13.61 -8.32
CA GLU A 427 15.46 -12.60 -8.00
C GLU A 427 16.82 -13.23 -7.86
N PHE A 428 17.84 -12.57 -8.42
CA PHE A 428 19.20 -13.01 -8.20
C PHE A 428 20.19 -11.85 -8.20
N THR A 429 21.28 -12.03 -7.47
CA THR A 429 22.35 -11.04 -7.32
C THR A 429 23.63 -11.61 -7.88
N LEU A 430 24.17 -10.96 -8.91
CA LEU A 430 25.47 -11.28 -9.51
C LEU A 430 26.46 -10.16 -9.19
N GLY A 431 27.48 -10.46 -8.38
CA GLY A 431 28.36 -9.43 -7.83
C GLY A 431 27.57 -8.48 -6.93
N ARG A 432 27.44 -7.22 -7.34
CA ARG A 432 26.59 -6.21 -6.68
C ARG A 432 25.32 -5.89 -7.45
N THR A 433 25.17 -6.42 -8.66
CA THR A 433 24.02 -6.14 -9.52
C THR A 433 22.87 -7.06 -9.15
N ARG A 434 21.70 -6.46 -8.89
CA ARG A 434 20.46 -7.20 -8.63
C ARG A 434 19.67 -7.34 -9.93
N PHE A 435 19.11 -8.51 -10.13
CA PHE A 435 18.19 -8.84 -11.21
C PHE A 435 16.88 -9.33 -10.60
N SER A 436 15.79 -8.93 -11.23
CA SER A 436 14.42 -9.32 -10.86
C SER A 436 13.67 -9.63 -12.14
N ALA A 437 12.90 -10.71 -12.14
CA ALA A 437 12.06 -11.06 -13.26
C ALA A 437 10.79 -11.75 -12.78
N PHE A 438 9.69 -11.53 -13.48
CA PHE A 438 8.49 -12.33 -13.26
C PHE A 438 7.71 -12.55 -14.55
N VAL A 439 6.91 -13.60 -14.53
CA VAL A 439 5.82 -13.83 -15.49
C VAL A 439 4.58 -14.18 -14.70
N ASP A 440 3.46 -13.53 -15.02
CA ASP A 440 2.13 -13.84 -14.50
C ASP A 440 1.17 -14.11 -15.65
N GLN A 441 0.44 -15.21 -15.57
CA GLN A 441 -0.66 -15.52 -16.48
C GLN A 441 -1.95 -15.55 -15.69
N PHE A 442 -3.00 -14.96 -16.22
CA PHE A 442 -4.27 -14.86 -15.52
C PHE A 442 -5.49 -14.94 -16.45
N ARG A 443 -6.59 -15.45 -15.91
CA ARG A 443 -7.90 -15.57 -16.58
C ARG A 443 -9.02 -15.30 -15.58
N PHE A 444 -10.04 -14.57 -16.01
CA PHE A 444 -11.22 -14.22 -15.22
C PHE A 444 -12.44 -15.01 -15.75
N PRO A 445 -12.95 -16.01 -15.02
CA PRO A 445 -14.05 -16.85 -15.47
C PRO A 445 -15.38 -16.11 -15.70
N ALA A 446 -15.61 -15.01 -14.98
CA ALA A 446 -16.81 -14.20 -15.11
C ALA A 446 -16.49 -12.71 -15.31
N ALA A 447 -15.50 -12.41 -16.17
CA ALA A 447 -15.35 -11.05 -16.67
C ALA A 447 -16.63 -10.60 -17.39
N ALA A 448 -17.04 -9.35 -17.17
CA ALA A 448 -18.11 -8.74 -17.96
C ALA A 448 -17.72 -8.71 -19.44
N PRO A 449 -18.68 -8.76 -20.38
CA PRO A 449 -18.41 -8.76 -21.80
C PRO A 449 -17.53 -7.60 -22.25
N GLU A 450 -17.59 -6.44 -21.59
CA GLU A 450 -16.81 -5.24 -21.92
C GLU A 450 -15.38 -5.25 -21.35
N LEU A 451 -15.06 -6.20 -20.47
CA LEU A 451 -13.78 -6.26 -19.74
C LEU A 451 -12.87 -7.36 -20.29
N PRO A 452 -11.53 -7.19 -20.16
CA PRO A 452 -10.60 -8.28 -20.48
C PRO A 452 -10.86 -9.53 -19.63
N SER A 453 -10.79 -10.69 -20.29
CA SER A 453 -11.06 -12.02 -19.74
C SER A 453 -9.79 -12.82 -19.42
N SER A 454 -8.63 -12.45 -19.97
CA SER A 454 -7.34 -13.06 -19.65
C SER A 454 -6.18 -12.16 -20.01
N GLY A 455 -4.98 -12.48 -19.54
CA GLY A 455 -3.77 -11.79 -19.96
C GLY A 455 -2.49 -12.47 -19.48
N ILE A 456 -1.38 -11.90 -19.93
CA ILE A 456 -0.04 -12.21 -19.47
C ILE A 456 0.68 -10.90 -19.15
N GLU A 457 1.40 -10.90 -18.04
CA GLU A 457 2.33 -9.83 -17.69
C GLU A 457 3.71 -10.42 -17.46
N SER A 458 4.73 -9.79 -18.01
CA SER A 458 6.13 -10.14 -17.75
C SER A 458 6.95 -8.90 -17.43
N PHE A 459 7.98 -9.10 -16.64
CA PHE A 459 8.86 -8.05 -16.17
C PHE A 459 10.29 -8.55 -16.08
N ILE A 460 11.23 -7.69 -16.45
CA ILE A 460 12.65 -7.86 -16.20
C ILE A 460 13.19 -6.52 -15.72
N GLY A 461 13.86 -6.54 -14.57
CA GLY A 461 14.46 -5.37 -13.96
C GLY A 461 15.88 -5.66 -13.49
N THR A 462 16.77 -4.68 -13.63
CA THR A 462 18.11 -4.72 -13.07
C THR A 462 18.42 -3.42 -12.32
N GLU A 463 19.09 -3.56 -11.18
CA GLU A 463 19.67 -2.46 -10.41
C GLU A 463 21.19 -2.67 -10.33
N ILE A 464 21.93 -1.69 -10.85
CA ILE A 464 23.38 -1.73 -11.01
C ILE A 464 23.98 -0.65 -10.10
N PRO A 465 24.59 -0.99 -8.96
CA PRO A 465 25.36 -0.04 -8.18
C PRO A 465 26.68 0.26 -8.91
N LEU A 466 26.81 1.48 -9.42
CA LEU A 466 27.99 1.94 -10.16
C LEU A 466 29.12 2.35 -9.20
N SER A 467 28.76 2.93 -8.05
CA SER A 467 29.68 3.29 -6.97
C SER A 467 28.91 3.46 -5.65
N ARG A 468 29.58 3.80 -4.54
CA ARG A 468 28.90 4.09 -3.27
C ARG A 468 27.98 5.30 -3.43
N GLY A 469 26.67 5.09 -3.31
CA GLY A 469 25.66 6.14 -3.46
C GLY A 469 25.26 6.46 -4.90
N THR A 470 25.75 5.71 -5.90
CA THR A 470 25.34 5.85 -7.29
C THR A 470 24.80 4.54 -7.83
N LYS A 471 23.57 4.57 -8.35
CA LYS A 471 22.91 3.41 -8.96
C LYS A 471 22.25 3.75 -10.28
N ALA A 472 22.31 2.82 -11.20
CA ALA A 472 21.51 2.81 -12.41
C ALA A 472 20.47 1.70 -12.33
N GLN A 473 19.31 1.92 -12.94
CA GLN A 473 18.27 0.91 -13.05
C GLN A 473 17.74 0.86 -14.48
N LEU A 474 17.40 -0.34 -14.92
CA LEU A 474 16.70 -0.57 -16.18
C LEU A 474 15.58 -1.58 -15.94
N GLN A 475 14.39 -1.27 -16.42
CA GLN A 475 13.22 -2.13 -16.30
C GLN A 475 12.49 -2.20 -17.63
N TYR A 476 12.05 -3.40 -17.98
CA TYR A 476 11.14 -3.68 -19.08
C TYR A 476 9.93 -4.42 -18.53
N ARG A 477 8.74 -3.97 -18.90
CA ARG A 477 7.47 -4.62 -18.57
C ARG A 477 6.65 -4.78 -19.85
N HIS A 478 6.14 -5.98 -20.05
CA HIS A 478 5.21 -6.30 -21.12
C HIS A 478 3.92 -6.79 -20.51
N ARG A 479 2.79 -6.27 -20.99
CA ARG A 479 1.46 -6.70 -20.54
C ARG A 479 0.56 -6.82 -21.76
N SER A 480 -0.06 -7.98 -21.92
CA SER A 480 -1.04 -8.22 -22.98
C SER A 480 -2.31 -8.76 -22.36
N VAL A 481 -3.44 -8.12 -22.68
CA VAL A 481 -4.76 -8.51 -22.19
C VAL A 481 -5.69 -8.81 -23.36
N ASN A 482 -6.42 -9.91 -23.23
CA ASN A 482 -7.41 -10.35 -24.19
C ASN A 482 -8.80 -9.94 -23.69
N GLY A 483 -9.55 -9.25 -24.55
CA GLY A 483 -10.91 -8.77 -24.29
C GLY A 483 -11.55 -8.30 -25.60
N PRO A 484 -12.68 -7.59 -25.55
CA PRO A 484 -13.34 -7.04 -26.74
C PRO A 484 -12.43 -6.14 -27.57
N VAL A 485 -11.56 -5.41 -26.87
CA VAL A 485 -10.45 -4.65 -27.44
C VAL A 485 -9.18 -5.23 -26.84
N PRO A 486 -8.47 -6.12 -27.56
CA PRO A 486 -7.17 -6.61 -27.13
C PRO A 486 -6.21 -5.43 -26.96
N LEU A 487 -5.47 -5.41 -25.86
CA LEU A 487 -4.54 -4.34 -25.54
C LEU A 487 -3.19 -4.93 -25.16
N THR A 488 -2.14 -4.49 -25.83
CA THR A 488 -0.77 -4.82 -25.47
C THR A 488 -0.03 -3.53 -25.14
N SER A 489 0.61 -3.50 -23.98
CA SER A 489 1.44 -2.39 -23.54
C SER A 489 2.86 -2.86 -23.25
N GLU A 490 3.83 -2.09 -23.72
CA GLU A 490 5.25 -2.29 -23.44
C GLU A 490 5.79 -1.05 -22.74
N LYS A 491 6.55 -1.25 -21.66
CA LYS A 491 7.04 -0.17 -20.84
C LYS A 491 8.52 -0.35 -20.56
N ILE A 492 9.31 0.65 -20.93
CA ILE A 492 10.75 0.70 -20.64
C ILE A 492 10.99 1.87 -19.70
N ARG A 493 11.67 1.59 -18.59
CA ARG A 493 12.05 2.61 -17.60
C ARG A 493 13.56 2.52 -17.39
N ALA A 494 14.25 3.63 -17.57
CA ALA A 494 15.64 3.79 -17.17
C ALA A 494 15.73 4.85 -16.08
N GLY A 495 16.50 4.58 -15.04
CA GLY A 495 16.71 5.51 -13.94
C GLY A 495 18.17 5.57 -13.55
N PHE A 496 18.56 6.72 -13.02
CA PHE A 496 19.89 6.98 -12.50
C PHE A 496 19.74 7.79 -11.22
N SER A 497 20.43 7.39 -10.17
CA SER A 497 20.47 8.10 -8.90
C SER A 497 21.92 8.25 -8.49
N ALA A 498 22.32 9.46 -8.14
CA ALA A 498 23.66 9.75 -7.65
C ALA A 498 23.57 10.67 -6.44
N ALA A 499 24.20 10.25 -5.35
CA ALA A 499 24.61 11.18 -4.34
C ALA A 499 25.76 12.03 -4.86
N VAL A 500 25.58 13.34 -4.81
CA VAL A 500 26.62 14.30 -5.14
C VAL A 500 27.49 14.52 -3.91
N ASN A 501 26.88 14.54 -2.72
CA ASN A 501 27.55 14.57 -1.43
C ASN A 501 26.61 14.04 -0.31
N SER A 502 27.02 14.19 0.94
CA SER A 502 26.22 13.75 2.10
C SER A 502 24.89 14.48 2.29
N THR A 503 24.70 15.61 1.62
CA THR A 503 23.50 16.47 1.72
C THR A 503 22.67 16.52 0.45
N LEU A 504 23.22 16.13 -0.70
CA LEU A 504 22.60 16.32 -2.01
C LEU A 504 22.57 15.02 -2.82
N THR A 505 21.38 14.65 -3.26
CA THR A 505 21.15 13.51 -4.17
C THR A 505 20.39 13.99 -5.39
N ILE A 506 20.78 13.50 -6.57
CA ILE A 506 20.10 13.76 -7.84
C ILE A 506 19.54 12.45 -8.36
N LEU A 507 18.30 12.48 -8.83
CA LEU A 507 17.66 11.38 -9.54
C LEU A 507 17.21 11.83 -10.92
N HIS A 508 17.47 10.99 -11.92
CA HIS A 508 16.93 11.12 -13.25
C HIS A 508 16.16 9.86 -13.61
N ARG A 509 15.04 10.01 -14.31
CA ARG A 509 14.30 8.88 -14.85
C ARG A 509 13.68 9.24 -16.18
N ILE A 510 13.71 8.29 -17.09
CA ILE A 510 12.98 8.32 -18.34
C ILE A 510 12.15 7.05 -18.46
N GLU A 511 10.92 7.18 -18.90
CA GLU A 511 9.97 6.11 -19.05
C GLU A 511 9.25 6.27 -20.38
N ARG A 512 9.17 5.18 -21.15
CA ARG A 512 8.41 5.11 -22.38
C ARG A 512 7.39 3.99 -22.26
N VAL A 513 6.15 4.27 -22.65
CA VAL A 513 5.10 3.28 -22.84
C VAL A 513 4.69 3.26 -24.30
N THR A 514 4.56 2.07 -24.86
CA THR A 514 3.98 1.82 -26.19
C THR A 514 2.69 1.06 -25.98
N VAL A 515 1.59 1.51 -26.57
CA VAL A 515 0.28 0.88 -26.45
C VAL A 515 -0.24 0.50 -27.82
N HIS A 516 -0.54 -0.77 -28.00
CA HIS A 516 -1.13 -1.34 -29.20
C HIS A 516 -2.54 -1.83 -28.87
N SER A 517 -3.55 -1.32 -29.58
CA SER A 517 -4.93 -1.77 -29.48
C SER A 517 -5.34 -2.53 -30.74
N GLY A 518 -5.99 -3.68 -30.57
CA GLY A 518 -6.32 -4.63 -31.62
C GLY A 518 -7.41 -4.18 -32.62
N GLN A 519 -8.02 -3.01 -32.43
CA GLN A 519 -9.12 -2.52 -33.28
C GLN A 519 -8.68 -1.55 -34.40
N GLY A 520 -7.47 -1.72 -34.94
CA GLY A 520 -6.99 -0.88 -36.05
C GLY A 520 -6.67 0.57 -35.66
N THR A 521 -6.68 0.88 -34.36
CA THR A 521 -6.18 2.14 -33.80
C THR A 521 -4.66 2.20 -33.96
N ALA A 522 -4.13 3.38 -34.29
CA ALA A 522 -2.70 3.60 -34.36
C ALA A 522 -2.03 3.28 -33.01
N THR A 523 -0.81 2.75 -33.06
CA THR A 523 0.04 2.59 -31.87
C THR A 523 0.24 3.95 -31.20
N GLU A 524 -0.02 4.01 -29.90
CA GLU A 524 0.26 5.19 -29.10
C GLU A 524 1.62 5.08 -28.40
N TYR A 525 2.31 6.20 -28.28
CA TYR A 525 3.58 6.31 -27.59
C TYR A 525 3.46 7.38 -26.51
N GLY A 526 3.63 6.97 -25.26
CA GLY A 526 3.77 7.86 -24.13
C GLY A 526 5.22 7.93 -23.66
N ILE A 527 5.68 9.11 -23.27
CA ILE A 527 7.00 9.32 -22.68
C ILE A 527 6.89 10.25 -21.47
N LEU A 528 7.68 9.95 -20.46
CA LEU A 528 7.86 10.78 -19.28
C LEU A 528 9.34 10.83 -18.94
N ALA A 529 9.83 12.02 -18.62
CA ALA A 529 11.17 12.20 -18.07
C ALA A 529 11.13 13.16 -16.89
N PHE A 530 11.91 12.88 -15.86
CA PHE A 530 12.08 13.82 -14.76
C PHE A 530 13.51 13.89 -14.24
N SER A 531 13.77 15.02 -13.59
CA SER A 531 14.94 15.25 -12.75
C SER A 531 14.47 15.67 -11.36
N GLU A 532 14.99 15.04 -10.33
CA GLU A 532 14.72 15.36 -8.94
C GLU A 532 16.01 15.71 -8.20
N LEU A 533 15.92 16.74 -7.38
CA LEU A 533 16.95 17.15 -6.43
C LEU A 533 16.43 16.87 -5.02
N ARG A 534 17.24 16.18 -4.22
CA ARG A 534 17.01 15.94 -2.80
C ARG A 534 18.11 16.61 -2.01
N TYR A 535 17.72 17.58 -1.21
CA TYR A 535 18.59 18.23 -0.25
C TYR A 535 18.20 17.80 1.16
N ARG A 536 19.20 17.47 1.97
CA ARG A 536 19.06 17.08 3.37
C ARG A 536 20.21 17.67 4.15
N GLN A 537 19.89 18.51 5.13
CA GLN A 537 20.88 19.06 6.04
C GLN A 537 21.50 17.91 6.88
N ARG A 538 22.74 18.07 7.33
CA ARG A 538 23.50 16.99 8.02
C ARG A 538 22.87 16.52 9.33
N ASP A 539 22.13 17.38 10.01
CA ASP A 539 21.39 17.12 11.24
C ASP A 539 19.93 16.70 10.97
N ASP A 540 19.57 16.50 9.70
CA ASP A 540 18.20 16.21 9.24
C ASP A 540 17.16 17.27 9.67
N ALA A 541 17.58 18.45 10.13
CA ALA A 541 16.68 19.51 10.55
C ALA A 541 15.92 20.11 9.37
N LEU A 542 16.50 20.08 8.17
CA LEU A 542 15.88 20.58 6.95
C LEU A 542 16.01 19.57 5.81
N MET A 543 14.87 19.28 5.17
CA MET A 543 14.79 18.45 3.98
C MET A 543 14.01 19.19 2.90
N VAL A 544 14.56 19.20 1.69
CA VAL A 544 13.90 19.78 0.51
C VAL A 544 13.98 18.79 -0.64
N ARG A 545 12.85 18.49 -1.26
CA ARG A 545 12.79 17.71 -2.50
C ARG A 545 12.13 18.53 -3.57
N THR A 546 12.72 18.60 -4.76
CA THR A 546 12.11 19.26 -5.92
C THR A 546 12.24 18.38 -7.15
N ARG A 547 11.16 18.25 -7.92
CA ARG A 547 11.13 17.44 -9.14
C ARG A 547 10.56 18.26 -10.29
N LEU A 548 11.24 18.20 -11.44
CA LEU A 548 10.78 18.73 -12.72
C LEU A 548 10.47 17.56 -13.64
N ILE A 549 9.27 17.52 -14.20
CA ILE A 549 8.73 16.42 -14.98
C ILE A 549 8.26 16.99 -16.32
N TRP A 550 8.67 16.34 -17.40
CA TRP A 550 8.11 16.53 -18.72
C TRP A 550 7.40 15.24 -19.12
N PHE A 551 6.22 15.37 -19.71
CA PHE A 551 5.45 14.22 -20.18
C PHE A 551 4.78 14.54 -21.52
N ASP A 552 4.68 13.52 -22.35
CA ASP A 552 3.95 13.54 -23.61
C ASP A 552 3.34 12.17 -23.84
N ALA A 553 2.02 12.06 -23.67
CA ALA A 553 1.27 10.83 -23.87
C ALA A 553 -0.08 11.18 -24.51
N PRO A 554 -0.34 10.78 -25.77
CA PRO A 554 -1.48 11.28 -26.55
C PRO A 554 -2.85 11.11 -25.89
N SER A 555 -3.05 10.05 -25.10
CA SER A 555 -4.35 9.75 -24.51
C SER A 555 -4.23 9.12 -23.12
N TYR A 556 -5.37 8.91 -22.49
CA TYR A 556 -5.46 8.19 -21.22
C TYR A 556 -4.99 6.73 -21.34
N ALA A 557 -5.03 6.12 -22.54
CA ALA A 557 -4.54 4.75 -22.76
C ALA A 557 -3.02 4.65 -22.60
N SER A 558 -2.28 5.68 -23.01
CA SER A 558 -0.81 5.80 -22.92
C SER A 558 -0.33 6.59 -21.69
N ARG A 559 -1.21 6.82 -20.70
CA ARG A 559 -0.88 7.55 -19.48
C ARG A 559 0.26 6.91 -18.70
N LEU A 560 1.03 7.74 -18.01
CA LEU A 560 2.14 7.32 -17.17
C LEU A 560 1.88 7.69 -15.71
N TYR A 561 2.30 6.80 -14.81
CA TYR A 561 2.20 6.98 -13.36
C TYR A 561 3.59 6.99 -12.74
N GLN A 562 3.74 7.82 -11.72
CA GLN A 562 4.94 7.87 -10.90
C GLN A 562 4.57 8.30 -9.48
N TYR A 563 5.18 7.63 -8.51
CA TYR A 563 5.04 8.07 -7.13
C TYR A 563 5.70 9.45 -6.98
N GLU A 564 4.97 10.38 -6.39
CA GLU A 564 5.47 11.70 -6.03
C GLU A 564 5.62 11.79 -4.52
N THR A 565 6.75 12.35 -4.08
CA THR A 565 6.90 12.67 -2.66
C THR A 565 5.82 13.68 -2.25
N ASP A 566 5.24 13.47 -1.08
CA ASP A 566 4.30 14.38 -0.45
C ASP A 566 4.72 14.71 0.99
N VAL A 567 3.95 15.57 1.67
CA VAL A 567 4.08 15.73 3.12
C VAL A 567 3.82 14.37 3.81
N PRO A 568 4.42 14.12 4.99
CA PRO A 568 4.30 12.82 5.65
C PRO A 568 2.84 12.35 5.82
N GLY A 569 2.56 11.08 5.51
CA GLY A 569 1.22 10.49 5.54
C GLY A 569 0.25 11.04 4.49
N ASN A 570 0.76 11.63 3.42
CA ASN A 570 0.00 11.90 2.20
C ASN A 570 0.61 11.15 1.02
N VAL A 571 -0.19 10.92 -0.01
CA VAL A 571 0.23 10.20 -1.22
C VAL A 571 -0.29 10.93 -2.45
N SER A 572 0.58 11.05 -3.46
CA SER A 572 0.23 11.61 -4.76
C SER A 572 0.79 10.72 -5.87
N ASN A 573 -0.10 10.23 -6.75
CA ASN A 573 0.27 9.47 -7.96
C ASN A 573 -0.65 9.86 -9.14
N PRO A 574 -0.58 11.12 -9.60
CA PRO A 574 -1.49 11.61 -10.63
C PRO A 574 -1.21 10.91 -11.98
N PRO A 575 -2.25 10.55 -12.76
CA PRO A 575 -2.06 10.08 -14.12
C PRO A 575 -1.57 11.23 -15.01
N LEU A 576 -0.46 11.03 -15.70
CA LEU A 576 0.11 12.00 -16.63
C LEU A 576 -0.18 11.59 -18.08
N TYR A 577 -0.96 12.43 -18.77
CA TYR A 577 -1.35 12.29 -20.17
C TYR A 577 -1.66 13.67 -20.79
N GLY A 578 -1.73 13.72 -22.12
CA GLY A 578 -1.52 14.94 -22.90
C GLY A 578 -0.03 15.29 -22.98
N SER A 579 0.28 16.51 -23.39
CA SER A 579 1.65 17.03 -23.48
C SER A 579 1.82 18.18 -22.49
N GLY A 580 2.85 18.14 -21.64
CA GLY A 580 2.95 19.10 -20.55
C GLY A 580 4.18 18.99 -19.66
N PHE A 581 4.15 19.84 -18.64
CA PHE A 581 5.15 19.87 -17.58
C PHE A 581 4.45 19.73 -16.23
N ARG A 582 5.13 19.07 -15.30
CA ARG A 582 4.73 19.06 -13.89
C ARG A 582 5.94 19.34 -13.03
N TRP A 583 5.77 20.11 -11.98
CA TRP A 583 6.83 20.30 -11.01
C TRP A 583 6.25 20.35 -9.61
N TYR A 584 7.08 20.03 -8.62
CA TYR A 584 6.73 20.23 -7.22
C TYR A 584 7.97 20.50 -6.37
N VAL A 585 7.76 21.15 -5.25
CA VAL A 585 8.70 21.25 -4.14
C VAL A 585 8.03 20.75 -2.87
N VAL A 586 8.76 19.96 -2.08
CA VAL A 586 8.38 19.53 -0.74
C VAL A 586 9.45 19.98 0.22
N LEU A 587 9.03 20.66 1.28
CA LEU A 587 9.83 21.14 2.39
C LEU A 587 9.43 20.37 3.64
N ARG A 588 10.40 19.96 4.45
CA ARG A 588 10.19 19.49 5.82
C ARG A 588 11.26 20.09 6.72
N TRP A 589 10.84 20.77 7.77
CA TRP A 589 11.71 21.55 8.64
C TRP A 589 11.38 21.26 10.11
N ASN A 590 12.38 20.84 10.87
CA ASN A 590 12.34 20.74 12.33
C ASN A 590 12.54 22.14 12.93
N VAL A 591 11.44 22.76 13.36
CA VAL A 591 11.46 24.16 13.85
C VAL A 591 11.82 24.25 15.34
N ALA A 592 11.57 23.18 16.10
CA ALA A 592 11.87 23.03 17.51
C ALA A 592 11.79 21.53 17.85
N ASP A 593 12.36 21.11 18.98
CA ASP A 593 12.30 19.71 19.41
C ASP A 593 10.86 19.17 19.40
N GLY A 594 10.65 18.08 18.65
CA GLY A 594 9.34 17.47 18.49
C GLY A 594 8.41 18.17 17.49
N CYS A 595 8.76 19.33 16.94
CA CYS A 595 7.89 20.14 16.10
C CYS A 595 8.40 20.25 14.66
N TRP A 596 7.65 19.66 13.72
CA TRP A 596 7.99 19.65 12.31
C TRP A 596 6.95 20.40 11.48
N LEU A 597 7.41 21.35 10.68
CA LEU A 597 6.62 22.01 9.66
C LEU A 597 6.95 21.39 8.30
N SER A 598 5.94 20.89 7.60
CA SER A 598 6.07 20.38 6.24
C SER A 598 5.18 21.17 5.29
N GLY A 599 5.63 21.34 4.04
CA GLY A 599 4.86 22.01 3.01
C GLY A 599 5.15 21.42 1.64
N LYS A 600 4.13 21.32 0.80
CA LYS A 600 4.26 20.98 -0.61
C LYS A 600 3.58 22.03 -1.47
N TYR A 601 4.18 22.37 -2.58
CA TYR A 601 3.53 23.07 -3.69
C TYR A 601 3.90 22.39 -4.99
N GLY A 602 2.94 22.17 -5.88
CA GLY A 602 3.21 21.63 -7.20
C GLY A 602 2.17 22.05 -8.23
N GLU A 603 2.60 22.13 -9.49
CA GLU A 603 1.76 22.52 -10.60
C GLU A 603 1.87 21.53 -11.75
N THR A 604 0.73 21.18 -12.35
CA THR A 604 0.66 20.51 -13.66
C THR A 604 0.20 21.53 -14.69
N MET A 605 0.93 21.65 -15.79
CA MET A 605 0.56 22.46 -16.95
C MET A 605 0.44 21.56 -18.18
N LYS A 606 -0.73 21.57 -18.85
CA LYS A 606 -0.92 20.89 -20.14
C LYS A 606 -0.91 21.92 -21.27
N LEU A 607 -0.08 21.72 -22.29
CA LEU A 607 0.23 22.76 -23.28
C LEU A 607 -0.91 23.05 -24.27
N HIS A 608 -1.79 22.07 -24.51
CA HIS A 608 -2.82 22.12 -25.55
C HIS A 608 -4.24 22.14 -25.00
N GLU A 609 -4.38 22.32 -23.69
CA GLU A 609 -5.67 22.29 -23.01
C GLU A 609 -6.09 23.69 -22.60
N THR A 610 -7.36 24.02 -22.77
CA THR A 610 -7.95 25.30 -22.32
C THR A 610 -8.65 25.18 -20.97
N SER A 611 -8.90 23.94 -20.51
CA SER A 611 -9.46 23.60 -19.21
C SER A 611 -8.93 22.25 -18.77
N LEU A 612 -8.93 21.99 -17.46
CA LEU A 612 -8.53 20.69 -16.90
C LEU A 612 -9.68 20.11 -16.06
N GLY A 613 -9.83 18.78 -16.10
CA GLY A 613 -10.92 18.10 -15.40
C GLY A 613 -12.24 18.14 -16.18
N SER A 614 -13.34 17.82 -15.51
CA SER A 614 -14.68 17.82 -16.10
C SER A 614 -15.75 18.01 -15.02
N GLY A 615 -16.95 18.43 -15.41
CA GLY A 615 -18.07 18.64 -14.48
C GLY A 615 -17.71 19.63 -13.36
N ASP A 616 -18.12 19.31 -12.13
CA ASP A 616 -17.92 20.17 -10.96
C ASP A 616 -16.44 20.29 -10.52
N ASP A 617 -15.57 19.41 -11.01
CA ASP A 617 -14.13 19.41 -10.73
C ASP A 617 -13.31 20.14 -11.82
N MET A 618 -13.97 20.60 -12.90
CA MET A 618 -13.34 21.34 -13.98
C MET A 618 -12.74 22.65 -13.47
N ILE A 619 -11.53 22.98 -13.94
CA ILE A 619 -10.89 24.29 -13.72
C ILE A 619 -10.66 24.98 -15.07
N SER A 620 -10.86 26.30 -15.07
CA SER A 620 -10.54 27.13 -16.23
C SER A 620 -9.03 27.30 -16.37
N GLY A 621 -8.52 27.12 -17.60
CA GLY A 621 -7.10 27.23 -17.91
C GLY A 621 -6.35 25.91 -17.84
N ALA A 622 -5.10 25.96 -18.25
CA ALA A 622 -4.27 24.79 -18.52
C ALA A 622 -3.39 24.34 -17.33
N VAL A 623 -3.57 24.96 -16.15
CA VAL A 623 -2.69 24.79 -14.98
C VAL A 623 -3.51 24.33 -13.78
N ASP A 624 -3.10 23.24 -13.14
CA ASP A 624 -3.61 22.76 -11.83
C ASP A 624 -2.48 22.90 -10.78
N GLY A 625 -2.61 23.88 -9.89
CA GLY A 625 -1.68 24.14 -8.79
C GLY A 625 -2.26 23.65 -7.47
N ARG A 626 -1.51 22.81 -6.76
CA ARG A 626 -1.93 22.21 -5.49
C ARG A 626 -0.91 22.47 -4.40
N PHE A 627 -1.38 22.59 -3.17
CA PHE A 627 -0.54 22.79 -2.01
C PHE A 627 -1.00 21.96 -0.82
N ALA A 628 -0.06 21.67 0.07
CA ALA A 628 -0.30 21.08 1.38
C ALA A 628 0.59 21.78 2.41
N VAL A 629 0.06 22.06 3.59
CA VAL A 629 0.82 22.55 4.75
C VAL A 629 0.48 21.66 5.93
N GLN A 630 1.50 21.20 6.64
CA GLN A 630 1.36 20.23 7.72
C GLN A 630 2.23 20.60 8.91
N LEU A 631 1.67 20.45 10.11
CA LEU A 631 2.37 20.49 11.39
C LEU A 631 2.31 19.10 12.01
N ASP A 632 3.48 18.54 12.33
CA ASP A 632 3.61 17.37 13.19
C ASP A 632 4.22 17.81 14.53
N PHE A 633 3.59 17.44 15.64
CA PHE A 633 4.09 17.63 16.99
C PHE A 633 4.23 16.28 17.68
N LEU A 634 5.43 15.96 18.15
CA LEU A 634 5.82 14.72 18.81
C LEU A 634 6.38 15.07 20.18
N LEU A 635 5.80 14.52 21.23
CA LEU A 635 6.24 14.68 22.62
C LEU A 635 6.48 13.34 23.30
#